data_AF-A0A9E4UQ34-F1
#
_entry.id   AF-A0A9E4UQ34-F1
#
_cell.length_a   1.000
_cell.length_b   1.000
_cell.length_c   1.000
_cell.angle_alpha   90.00
_cell.angle_beta   90.00
_cell.angle_gamma   90.00
#
_symmetry.space_group_name_H-M   'P 1'
#
loop_
_entity.id
_entity.type
_entity.pdbx_description
1 polymer ?
#
loop_
_entity_poly.entity_id
_entity_poly.type
_entity_poly.pdbx_seq_one_letter_code
_entity_poly.pdbx_strand_id
1 'polypeptide(L)'
;MSRRKDQERFERLKEQNPDYVGFRGQNTAPASPASDLETVLCSVCQRKRNVPSHTLPEDRSTYVCLRCQDQEAGVSSAAVE
;
A
#
# COMPACT_ATOMS: atom_id res chain seq x y z
N MET A 1 -23.22 9.98 29.75
CA MET A 1 -22.73 8.59 29.62
C MET A 1 -22.24 8.13 30.99
N SER A 2 -22.73 6.99 31.49
CA SER A 2 -22.34 6.47 32.81
C SER A 2 -21.20 5.47 32.64
N ARG A 3 -20.24 5.44 33.58
CA ARG A 3 -19.03 4.59 33.52
C ARG A 3 -19.32 3.12 33.18
N ARG A 4 -20.45 2.60 33.64
CA ARG A 4 -20.88 1.22 33.37
C ARG A 4 -21.17 0.97 31.88
N LYS A 5 -21.88 1.90 31.22
CA LYS A 5 -22.22 1.79 29.80
C LYS A 5 -20.98 1.91 28.90
N ASP A 6 -19.99 2.70 29.32
CA ASP A 6 -18.71 2.80 28.62
C ASP A 6 -17.89 1.51 28.71
N GLN A 7 -17.91 0.82 29.86
CA GLN A 7 -17.28 -0.50 30.01
C GLN A 7 -17.94 -1.55 29.12
N GLU A 8 -19.27 -1.66 29.17
CA GLU A 8 -20.02 -2.62 28.34
C GLU A 8 -19.77 -2.39 26.84
N ARG A 9 -19.65 -1.13 26.42
CA ARG A 9 -19.33 -0.77 25.04
C ARG A 9 -17.91 -1.19 24.66
N PHE A 10 -16.94 -0.98 25.55
CA PHE A 10 -15.55 -1.38 25.32
C PHE A 10 -15.40 -2.89 25.19
N GLU A 11 -16.04 -3.65 26.08
CA GLU A 11 -16.00 -5.13 26.08
C GLU A 11 -16.62 -5.71 24.80
N ARG A 12 -17.79 -5.21 24.39
CA ARG A 12 -18.44 -5.63 23.13
C ARG A 12 -17.57 -5.36 21.91
N LEU A 13 -16.85 -4.25 21.88
CA LEU A 13 -15.94 -3.91 20.77
C LEU A 13 -14.67 -4.76 20.80
N LYS A 14 -14.18 -5.13 21.99
CA LYS A 14 -13.04 -6.03 22.16
C LYS A 14 -13.36 -7.47 21.78
N GLU A 15 -14.60 -7.92 22.00
CA GLU A 15 -15.06 -9.25 21.57
C GLU A 15 -15.11 -9.38 20.04
N GLN A 16 -15.48 -8.30 19.34
CA GLN A 16 -15.54 -8.25 17.86
C GLN A 16 -14.17 -7.96 17.22
N ASN A 17 -13.28 -7.27 17.95
CA ASN A 17 -11.92 -6.94 17.53
C ASN A 17 -10.98 -7.12 18.75
N PRO A 18 -10.23 -8.23 18.84
CA PRO A 18 -9.39 -8.52 20.01
C PRO A 18 -8.27 -7.49 20.23
N ASP A 19 -7.88 -6.76 19.18
CA ASP A 19 -6.88 -5.68 19.20
C ASP A 19 -7.51 -4.30 19.46
N TYR A 20 -8.79 -4.23 19.85
CA TYR A 20 -9.46 -2.97 20.14
C TYR A 20 -8.89 -2.30 21.39
N VAL A 21 -8.06 -1.29 21.18
CA VAL A 21 -7.40 -0.50 22.24
C VAL A 21 -8.27 0.60 22.86
N GLY A 22 -9.53 0.73 22.42
CA GLY A 22 -10.47 1.76 22.84
C GLY A 22 -10.55 2.95 21.88
N PHE A 23 -11.58 3.79 22.05
CA PHE A 23 -11.73 5.02 21.26
C PHE A 23 -10.61 6.00 21.59
N ARG A 24 -9.76 6.32 20.62
CA ARG A 24 -8.63 7.24 20.82
C ARG A 24 -8.78 8.59 20.08
N GLY A 25 -9.92 8.83 19.43
CA GLY A 25 -10.22 10.08 18.70
C GLY A 25 -10.02 9.97 17.18
N GLN A 26 -10.30 11.05 16.46
CA GLN A 26 -10.32 11.09 14.98
C GLN A 26 -8.95 10.94 14.30
N ASN A 27 -7.85 10.91 15.05
CA ASN A 27 -6.48 10.81 14.52
C ASN A 27 -5.73 9.55 14.98
N THR A 28 -6.44 8.48 15.28
CA THR A 28 -5.83 7.18 15.63
C THR A 28 -6.06 6.15 14.56
N ALA A 29 -5.68 6.50 13.34
CA ALA A 29 -5.39 5.45 12.37
C ALA A 29 -4.25 4.61 12.97
N PRO A 30 -4.36 3.26 12.99
CA PRO A 30 -3.21 2.43 13.29
C PRO A 30 -2.10 2.85 12.32
N ALA A 31 -0.86 2.95 12.82
CA ALA A 31 0.27 3.31 11.98
C ALA A 31 0.26 2.38 10.76
N SER A 32 0.05 2.95 9.57
CA SER A 32 0.15 2.19 8.33
C SER A 32 1.52 1.52 8.34
N PRO A 33 1.62 0.22 8.04
CA PRO A 33 2.93 -0.42 7.95
C PRO A 33 3.76 0.43 6.99
N ALA A 34 4.90 0.94 7.48
CA ALA A 34 5.81 1.71 6.67
C ALA A 34 6.28 0.75 5.57
N SER A 35 5.68 0.84 4.39
CA SER A 35 6.17 0.11 3.24
C SER A 35 7.53 0.72 2.90
N ASP A 36 8.58 -0.09 2.95
CA ASP A 36 9.92 0.32 2.53
C ASP A 36 9.88 0.64 1.04
N LEU A 37 9.69 1.92 0.72
CA LEU A 37 9.72 2.44 -0.64
C LEU A 37 11.14 2.82 -0.99
N GLU A 38 11.58 2.38 -2.16
CA GLU A 38 12.87 2.75 -2.70
C GLU A 38 12.71 3.57 -3.98
N THR A 39 13.56 4.58 -4.14
CA THR A 39 13.59 5.41 -5.34
C THR A 39 14.48 4.76 -6.41
N VAL A 40 13.88 4.31 -7.51
CA VAL A 40 14.57 3.73 -8.66
C VAL A 40 14.27 4.49 -9.95
N LEU A 41 15.14 4.35 -10.96
CA LEU A 41 14.92 4.89 -12.30
C LEU A 41 14.34 3.80 -13.20
N CYS A 42 13.33 4.16 -13.99
CA CYS A 42 12.84 3.29 -15.06
C CYS A 42 13.89 3.19 -16.18
N SER A 43 14.27 1.99 -16.58
CA SER A 43 15.21 1.75 -17.68
C SER A 43 14.75 2.35 -19.02
N VAL A 44 13.44 2.39 -19.26
CA VAL A 44 12.83 2.87 -20.50
C VAL A 44 12.66 4.39 -20.53
N CYS A 45 11.96 4.95 -19.53
CA CYS A 45 11.62 6.38 -19.52
C CYS A 45 12.51 7.25 -18.63
N GLN A 46 13.46 6.65 -17.91
CA GLN A 46 14.42 7.32 -17.01
C GLN A 46 13.78 8.21 -15.93
N ARG A 47 12.48 8.00 -15.64
CA ARG A 47 11.77 8.72 -14.58
C ARG A 47 12.00 8.03 -13.25
N LYS A 48 12.21 8.83 -12.21
CA LYS A 48 12.26 8.38 -10.81
C LYS A 48 10.90 7.85 -10.37
N ARG A 49 10.88 6.66 -9.76
CA ARG A 49 9.69 6.01 -9.21
C ARG A 49 9.98 5.59 -7.78
N ASN A 50 9.00 5.77 -6.91
CA ASN A 50 9.02 5.19 -5.56
C ASN A 50 8.28 3.87 -5.63
N VAL A 51 9.00 2.78 -5.40
CA VAL A 51 8.54 1.41 -5.62
C VAL A 51 8.76 0.62 -4.34
N PRO A 52 7.85 -0.27 -3.94
CA PRO A 52 8.09 -1.13 -2.79
C PRO A 52 9.32 -2.01 -3.03
N SER A 53 10.26 -2.00 -2.08
CA SER A 53 11.54 -2.72 -2.15
C SER A 53 11.38 -4.21 -2.49
N HIS A 54 10.34 -4.85 -1.95
CA HIS A 54 10.03 -6.27 -2.19
C HIS A 54 9.55 -6.60 -3.62
N THR A 55 9.21 -5.59 -4.42
CA THR A 55 8.77 -5.76 -5.82
C THR A 55 9.87 -5.44 -6.83
N LEU A 56 11.02 -4.95 -6.37
CA LEU A 56 12.13 -4.61 -7.24
C LEU A 56 12.93 -5.87 -7.63
N PRO A 57 13.40 -5.95 -8.89
CA PRO A 57 14.35 -6.97 -9.30
C PRO A 57 15.69 -6.79 -8.58
N GLU A 58 16.49 -7.87 -8.51
CA GLU A 58 17.84 -7.82 -7.92
C GLU A 58 18.71 -6.76 -8.61
N ASP A 59 18.63 -6.67 -9.93
CA ASP A 59 19.23 -5.57 -10.70
C ASP A 59 18.24 -4.41 -10.87
N ARG A 60 18.45 -3.35 -10.08
CA ARG A 60 17.61 -2.14 -10.08
C ARG A 60 17.61 -1.40 -11.42
N SER A 61 18.64 -1.60 -12.24
CA SER A 61 18.79 -0.94 -13.55
C SER A 61 17.85 -1.53 -14.59
N THR A 62 17.35 -2.75 -14.38
CA THR A 62 16.37 -3.40 -15.26
C THR A 62 14.92 -3.01 -14.98
N TYR A 63 14.64 -2.24 -13.92
CA TYR A 63 13.28 -1.89 -13.53
C TYR A 63 12.53 -1.13 -14.64
N VAL A 64 11.39 -1.68 -15.08
CA VAL A 64 10.47 -1.05 -16.03
C VAL A 64 9.21 -0.63 -15.29
N CYS A 65 8.82 0.65 -15.38
CA CYS A 65 7.61 1.13 -14.70
C CYS A 65 6.32 0.63 -15.40
N LEU A 66 5.22 0.49 -14.64
CA LEU A 66 3.93 0.01 -15.14
C LEU A 66 3.45 0.68 -16.43
N ARG A 67 3.66 2.01 -16.57
CA ARG A 67 3.27 2.73 -17.80
C ARG A 67 4.06 2.27 -19.04
N CYS A 68 5.32 1.88 -18.88
CA CYS A 68 6.13 1.36 -19.98
C CYS A 68 5.73 -0.10 -20.28
N GLN A 69 5.49 -0.91 -19.24
CA GLN A 69 4.99 -2.28 -19.39
C GLN A 69 3.65 -2.31 -20.14
N ASP A 70 2.73 -1.41 -19.81
CA ASP A 70 1.40 -1.32 -20.44
C ASP A 70 1.47 -0.90 -21.92
N GLN A 71 2.42 -0.02 -22.28
CA GLN A 71 2.68 0.34 -23.67
C GLN A 71 3.27 -0.82 -24.47
N GLU A 72 4.18 -1.59 -23.89
CA GLU A 72 4.74 -2.80 -24.54
C GLU A 72 3.67 -3.88 -24.74
N ALA A 73 2.77 -4.05 -23.76
CA ALA A 73 1.64 -4.96 -23.88
C ALA A 73 0.61 -4.47 -24.93
N GLY A 74 0.32 -3.17 -24.97
CA GLY A 74 -0.63 -2.57 -25.92
C GLY A 74 -0.19 -2.60 -27.38
N VAL A 75 1.12 -2.63 -27.66
CA VAL A 75 1.66 -2.74 -29.03
C VAL A 75 1.43 -4.13 -29.63
N SER A 76 1.22 -5.16 -28.80
CA SER A 76 0.96 -6.52 -29.28
C SER A 76 -0.46 -6.75 -29.83
N SER A 77 -1.38 -5.81 -29.63
CA SER A 77 -2.79 -5.93 -30.05
C SER A 77 -3.18 -5.03 -31.23
N ALA A 78 -2.25 -4.28 -31.83
CA ALA A 78 -2.50 -3.34 -32.93
C ALA A 78 -1.94 -3.81 -34.29
N ALA A 79 -1.77 -5.12 -34.47
CA ALA A 79 -1.37 -5.73 -35.74
C ALA A 79 -2.29 -6.91 -36.11
N VAL A 80 -3.55 -6.62 -36.41
CA VAL A 80 -4.38 -7.42 -37.31
C VAL A 80 -5.23 -6.45 -38.14
N GLU A 81 -4.83 -6.35 -39.42
CA GLU A 81 -5.51 -5.87 -40.65
C GLU A 81 -6.31 -4.54 -40.65
#